data_AF-A0A8T3CN72-F1
#
_entry.id   AF-A0A8T3CN72-F1
#
_cell.length_a   1.000
_cell.length_b   1.000
_cell.length_c   1.000
_cell.angle_alpha   90.00
_cell.angle_beta   90.00
_cell.angle_gamma   90.00
#
_symmetry.space_group_name_H-M   'P 1'
#
loop_
_entity.id
_entity.type
_entity.pdbx_description
1 polymer ?
#
loop_
_entity_poly.entity_id
_entity_poly.type
_entity_poly.pdbx_seq_one_letter_code
_entity_poly.pdbx_strand_id
1 'polypeptide(L)'
;MILWRGEKKSERLISLYCNITEMEGNMKKLTEKVQSSDSDLSEQIKAVTKDSHVRAENTELMLSYQRGLITLQQYKLLMCSLYEIYRALEEELDRNSSHPGVAPIYFPQELARLEALQRDLEFLFGQDWQKKLVVPAATHRYAQRLRQIGKENPLFLVPHAYTRYLGDLSGGQVLGRITQKSLGLSSEKGVSFFAFPGVTSPNRFKQLYRSRMNSVELTKEEREGVLEEAVRAFELNIEVFDDLQKMLGVAETDSDTRHRQSARDSRDAAHGVETVKSRLENAQLSSSDLSEQIKAVTKDSHVRAENTELMLSYQRGLITLQQYKLLMCSLYEIYRALEEELDQNSSHPGVAPIYFPQELARLEALQRDLEFLFGQDWQKKLVVPAATHRYAQRLRQIGKENPLFLVPHAYTRYLSPNRFKQLYRSRMNSVELTEEEREGVLEEAVRAFELNIEVFDDLQRILTFTENSVGPKPVTPKSATHGHQSVAGTTQLPTSIIPNSTVLRLVLAVCVALAVAMGMYAR
;
A
#
# COMPACT_ATOMS: atom_id res chain seq x y z
N MET A 1 54.23 2.65 26.66
CA MET A 1 53.83 4.06 26.51
C MET A 1 53.68 4.36 25.03
N ILE A 2 52.48 4.17 24.47
CA ILE A 2 52.21 4.40 23.04
C ILE A 2 50.96 5.27 22.90
N LEU A 3 51.21 6.35 22.17
CA LEU A 3 50.42 7.33 21.44
C LEU A 3 48.88 7.18 21.29
N TRP A 4 48.29 8.37 21.32
CA TRP A 4 46.90 8.82 21.32
C TRP A 4 46.11 8.43 20.05
N ARG A 5 44.88 7.89 20.22
CA ARG A 5 43.89 7.64 19.15
C ARG A 5 42.67 8.56 19.34
N GLY A 6 42.42 9.45 18.39
CA GLY A 6 41.27 10.35 18.39
C GLY A 6 40.81 10.70 16.98
N GLU A 7 40.22 9.74 16.25
CA GLU A 7 39.69 9.97 14.89
C GLU A 7 38.22 9.53 14.69
N LYS A 8 37.57 8.87 15.65
CA LYS A 8 36.22 8.29 15.43
C LYS A 8 35.03 9.10 15.94
N LYS A 9 35.24 10.24 16.62
CA LYS A 9 34.14 11.10 17.10
C LYS A 9 33.80 12.27 16.15
N SER A 10 34.71 12.66 15.26
CA SER A 10 34.49 13.73 14.27
C SER A 10 33.61 13.28 13.12
N GLU A 11 33.78 12.06 12.60
CA GLU A 11 33.03 11.55 11.44
C GLU A 11 31.52 11.43 11.69
N ARG A 12 31.10 11.05 12.91
CA ARG A 12 29.67 10.98 13.26
C ARG A 12 29.02 12.36 13.40
N LEU A 13 29.75 13.35 13.91
CA LEU A 13 29.26 14.72 13.99
C LEU A 13 29.19 15.37 12.60
N ILE A 14 30.18 15.11 11.73
CA ILE A 14 30.19 15.57 10.35
C ILE A 14 29.05 14.93 9.55
N SER A 15 28.82 13.61 9.69
CA SER A 15 27.70 12.94 9.02
C SER A 15 26.34 13.45 9.50
N LEU A 16 26.17 13.74 10.80
CA LEU A 16 24.93 14.32 11.32
C LEU A 16 24.72 15.75 10.81
N TYR A 17 25.78 16.56 10.74
CA TYR A 17 25.74 17.94 10.23
C TYR A 17 25.50 18.00 8.71
N CYS A 18 26.10 17.08 7.95
CA CYS A 18 25.87 16.92 6.51
C CYS A 18 24.44 16.47 6.22
N ASN A 19 23.88 15.54 7.00
CA ASN A 19 22.49 15.12 6.82
C ASN A 19 21.49 16.25 7.16
N ILE A 20 21.77 17.07 8.17
CA ILE A 20 20.93 18.23 8.51
C ILE A 20 21.00 19.28 7.40
N THR A 21 22.18 19.58 6.85
CA THR A 21 22.33 20.56 5.76
C THR A 21 21.80 20.05 4.41
N GLU A 22 21.86 18.74 4.13
CA GLU A 22 21.19 18.12 2.98
C GLU A 22 19.66 18.12 3.14
N MET A 23 19.15 17.87 4.34
CA MET A 23 17.72 17.99 4.65
C MET A 23 17.25 19.44 4.48
N GLU A 24 17.98 20.42 5.03
CA GLU A 24 17.68 21.85 4.85
C GLU A 24 17.73 22.27 3.37
N GLY A 25 18.72 21.78 2.61
CA GLY A 25 18.86 22.09 1.18
C GLY A 25 17.77 21.44 0.30
N ASN A 26 17.36 20.21 0.62
CA ASN A 26 16.26 19.53 -0.07
C ASN A 26 14.89 20.09 0.33
N MET A 27 14.73 20.51 1.57
CA MET A 27 13.54 21.21 2.07
C MET A 27 13.40 22.55 1.36
N LYS A 28 14.50 23.33 1.25
CA LYS A 28 14.55 24.61 0.51
C LYS A 28 14.17 24.44 -0.96
N LYS A 29 14.70 23.40 -1.63
CA LYS A 29 14.35 23.03 -3.02
C LYS A 29 12.91 22.54 -3.18
N LEU A 30 12.31 21.89 -2.17
CA LEU A 30 10.90 21.51 -2.18
C LEU A 30 10.00 22.74 -1.99
N THR A 31 10.33 23.65 -1.07
CA THR A 31 9.63 24.93 -0.89
C THR A 31 9.68 25.80 -2.15
N GLU A 32 10.81 25.85 -2.86
CA GLU A 32 10.93 26.58 -4.14
C GLU A 32 10.10 25.93 -5.27
N LYS A 33 9.89 24.60 -5.23
CA LYS A 33 9.07 23.89 -6.23
C LYS A 33 7.56 23.98 -5.96
N VAL A 34 7.16 24.34 -4.73
CA VAL A 34 5.77 24.60 -4.30
C VAL A 34 5.37 26.08 -4.47
N GLN A 35 6.31 26.97 -4.78
CA GLN A 35 6.10 28.41 -5.03
C GLN A 35 5.34 28.74 -6.35
N SER A 36 4.47 27.87 -6.87
CA SER A 36 3.37 28.34 -7.72
C SER A 36 2.21 28.74 -6.81
N SER A 37 1.95 30.04 -6.72
CA SER A 37 1.07 30.71 -5.76
C SER A 37 -0.45 30.45 -5.93
N ASP A 38 -0.88 29.24 -6.32
CA ASP A 38 -2.28 28.99 -6.71
C ASP A 38 -2.86 27.63 -6.26
N SER A 39 -2.13 26.84 -5.45
CA SER A 39 -2.63 25.55 -4.94
C SER A 39 -3.09 25.63 -3.48
N ASP A 40 -4.13 24.89 -3.14
CA ASP A 40 -4.75 24.85 -1.82
C ASP A 40 -3.79 24.31 -0.74
N LEU A 41 -3.88 24.79 0.51
CA LEU A 41 -3.03 24.33 1.63
C LEU A 41 -3.06 22.81 1.80
N SER A 42 -4.24 22.20 1.65
CA SER A 42 -4.40 20.74 1.72
C SER A 42 -3.68 19.97 0.63
N GLU A 43 -3.57 20.54 -0.57
CA GLU A 43 -2.83 19.93 -1.67
C GLU A 43 -1.32 20.06 -1.44
N GLN A 44 -0.88 21.20 -0.94
CA GLN A 44 0.52 21.43 -0.58
C GLN A 44 0.97 20.48 0.53
N ILE A 45 0.20 20.35 1.62
CA ILE A 45 0.49 19.39 2.69
C ILE A 45 0.57 17.97 2.12
N LYS A 46 -0.42 17.55 1.33
CA LYS A 46 -0.42 16.22 0.69
C LYS A 46 0.81 16.00 -0.18
N ALA A 47 1.28 17.02 -0.90
CA ALA A 47 2.44 16.93 -1.76
C ALA A 47 3.74 16.78 -0.94
N VAL A 48 3.95 17.63 0.06
CA VAL A 48 5.21 17.62 0.87
C VAL A 48 5.29 16.40 1.78
N THR A 49 4.16 15.85 2.24
CA THR A 49 4.15 14.66 3.10
C THR A 49 4.09 13.34 2.33
N LYS A 50 4.11 13.36 1.00
CA LYS A 50 3.92 12.16 0.18
C LYS A 50 4.97 11.08 0.50
N ASP A 51 6.24 11.46 0.55
CA ASP A 51 7.32 10.50 0.78
C ASP A 51 7.31 9.98 2.22
N SER A 52 7.07 10.85 3.21
CA SER A 52 6.93 10.45 4.61
C SER A 52 5.70 9.55 4.84
N HIS A 53 4.60 9.76 4.11
CA HIS A 53 3.44 8.86 4.15
C HIS A 53 3.81 7.46 3.67
N VAL A 54 4.51 7.35 2.53
CA VAL A 54 4.99 6.07 2.00
C VAL A 54 5.93 5.40 3.01
N ARG A 55 6.85 6.14 3.64
CA ARG A 55 7.73 5.58 4.67
C ARG A 55 6.96 5.07 5.88
N ALA A 56 5.98 5.82 6.37
CA ALA A 56 5.14 5.42 7.50
C ALA A 56 4.39 4.11 7.23
N GLU A 57 3.83 3.95 6.03
CA GLU A 57 3.14 2.72 5.61
C GLU A 57 4.09 1.51 5.48
N ASN A 58 5.38 1.76 5.21
CA ASN A 58 6.40 0.74 5.04
C ASN A 58 7.24 0.46 6.31
N THR A 59 6.86 1.02 7.46
CA THR A 59 7.44 0.61 8.75
C THR A 59 7.12 -0.86 9.04
N GLU A 60 8.02 -1.56 9.73
CA GLU A 60 7.88 -3.01 9.97
C GLU A 60 6.59 -3.37 10.72
N LEU A 61 6.24 -2.55 11.73
CA LEU A 61 4.99 -2.68 12.47
C LEU A 61 3.78 -2.54 11.54
N MET A 62 3.78 -1.52 10.67
CA MET A 62 2.64 -1.24 9.79
C MET A 62 2.52 -2.28 8.67
N LEU A 63 3.63 -2.76 8.10
CA LEU A 63 3.64 -3.87 7.14
C LEU A 63 3.08 -5.16 7.76
N SER A 64 3.48 -5.48 9.00
CA SER A 64 2.94 -6.63 9.74
C SER A 64 1.45 -6.44 10.01
N TYR A 65 1.03 -5.24 10.39
CA TYR A 65 -0.36 -4.91 10.64
C TYR A 65 -1.22 -5.05 9.39
N GLN A 66 -0.81 -4.49 8.26
CA GLN A 66 -1.54 -4.59 6.98
C GLN A 66 -1.69 -6.04 6.51
N ARG A 67 -0.71 -6.91 6.80
CA ARG A 67 -0.77 -8.36 6.52
C ARG A 67 -1.65 -9.14 7.50
N GLY A 68 -2.21 -8.48 8.51
CA GLY A 68 -3.01 -9.12 9.56
C GLY A 68 -2.19 -9.92 10.56
N LEU A 69 -0.89 -9.67 10.65
CA LEU A 69 0.05 -10.33 11.56
C LEU A 69 0.27 -9.53 12.86
N ILE A 70 -0.61 -8.57 13.16
CA ILE A 70 -0.54 -7.80 14.40
C ILE A 70 -0.88 -8.69 15.60
N THR A 71 0.00 -8.75 16.59
CA THR A 71 -0.27 -9.45 17.85
C THR A 71 -1.10 -8.58 18.79
N LEU A 72 -1.79 -9.21 19.76
CA LEU A 72 -2.54 -8.48 20.79
C LEU A 72 -1.64 -7.51 21.57
N GLN A 73 -0.38 -7.90 21.83
CA GLN A 73 0.56 -7.08 22.58
C GLN A 73 1.04 -5.87 21.77
N GLN A 74 1.33 -6.07 20.47
CA GLN A 74 1.62 -4.97 19.54
C GLN A 74 0.46 -3.97 19.49
N TYR A 75 -0.76 -4.48 19.33
CA TYR A 75 -1.95 -3.66 19.26
C TYR A 75 -2.17 -2.86 20.56
N LYS A 76 -2.00 -3.49 21.72
CA LYS A 76 -2.07 -2.84 23.04
C LYS A 76 -1.10 -1.67 23.18
N LEU A 77 0.18 -1.86 22.81
CA LEU A 77 1.18 -0.78 22.89
C LEU A 77 0.89 0.36 21.92
N LEU A 78 0.38 0.03 20.72
CA LEU A 78 -0.09 1.02 19.77
C LEU A 78 -1.26 1.84 20.36
N MET A 79 -2.27 1.20 20.94
CA MET A 79 -3.41 1.91 21.55
C MET A 79 -2.99 2.80 22.72
N CYS A 80 -2.05 2.34 23.57
CA CYS A 80 -1.47 3.18 24.62
C CYS A 80 -0.79 4.43 24.02
N SER A 81 -0.03 4.25 22.94
CA SER A 81 0.69 5.35 22.29
C SER A 81 -0.26 6.35 21.63
N LEU A 82 -1.30 5.86 20.95
CA LEU A 82 -2.33 6.71 20.38
C LEU A 82 -3.07 7.47 21.47
N TYR A 83 -3.45 6.84 22.58
CA TYR A 83 -4.09 7.53 23.70
C TYR A 83 -3.28 8.73 24.20
N GLU A 84 -1.97 8.56 24.40
CA GLU A 84 -1.11 9.66 24.85
C GLU A 84 -0.98 10.79 23.80
N ILE A 85 -0.93 10.44 22.51
CA ILE A 85 -0.84 11.41 21.41
C ILE A 85 -2.16 12.18 21.26
N TYR A 86 -3.30 11.49 21.17
CA TYR A 86 -4.61 12.14 21.03
C TYR A 86 -4.98 12.93 22.28
N ARG A 87 -4.60 12.46 23.48
CA ARG A 87 -4.79 13.26 24.70
C ARG A 87 -4.08 14.61 24.57
N ALA A 88 -2.81 14.64 24.17
CA ALA A 88 -2.08 15.89 23.99
C ALA A 88 -2.61 16.74 22.82
N LEU A 89 -2.99 16.12 21.70
CA LEU A 89 -3.54 16.81 20.54
C LEU A 89 -4.88 17.47 20.87
N GLU A 90 -5.80 16.72 21.47
CA GLU A 90 -7.16 17.19 21.78
C GLU A 90 -7.16 18.21 22.92
N GLU A 91 -6.32 18.03 23.96
CA GLU A 91 -6.08 19.05 24.99
C GLU A 91 -5.68 20.41 24.39
N GLU A 92 -4.78 20.40 23.39
CA GLU A 92 -4.28 21.63 22.78
C GLU A 92 -5.19 22.19 21.68
N LEU A 93 -5.96 21.34 20.99
CA LEU A 93 -7.03 21.78 20.09
C LEU A 93 -8.16 22.46 20.87
N ASP A 94 -8.56 21.91 22.02
CA ASP A 94 -9.57 22.51 22.90
C ASP A 94 -9.10 23.86 23.44
N ARG A 95 -7.85 23.92 23.94
CA ARG A 95 -7.22 25.17 24.43
C ARG A 95 -7.21 26.27 23.37
N ASN A 96 -7.01 25.89 22.10
CA ASN A 96 -6.86 26.82 20.98
C ASN A 96 -8.09 26.85 20.04
N SER A 97 -9.25 26.39 20.50
CA SER A 97 -10.46 26.27 19.70
C SER A 97 -10.95 27.59 19.08
N SER A 98 -10.61 28.74 19.68
CA SER A 98 -10.90 30.08 19.17
C SER A 98 -9.79 30.70 18.33
N HIS A 99 -8.63 30.05 18.20
CA HIS A 99 -7.51 30.57 17.42
C HIS A 99 -7.87 30.57 15.92
N PRO A 100 -7.64 31.65 15.15
CA PRO A 100 -8.08 31.74 13.74
C PRO A 100 -7.59 30.60 12.84
N GLY A 101 -6.38 30.09 13.07
CA GLY A 101 -5.85 28.93 12.34
C GLY A 101 -6.45 27.57 12.74
N VAL A 102 -6.96 27.44 13.96
CA VAL A 102 -7.44 26.15 14.51
C VAL A 102 -8.97 26.04 14.42
N ALA A 103 -9.69 27.14 14.68
CA ALA A 103 -11.14 27.19 14.68
C ALA A 103 -11.80 26.57 13.43
N PRO A 104 -11.28 26.77 12.19
CA PRO A 104 -11.88 26.17 10.99
C PRO A 104 -11.85 24.64 10.97
N ILE A 105 -10.85 24.01 11.62
CA ILE A 105 -10.65 22.56 11.62
C ILE A 105 -11.06 21.89 12.94
N TYR A 106 -11.66 22.64 13.87
CA TYR A 106 -12.07 22.16 15.18
C TYR A 106 -13.45 21.46 15.13
N PHE A 107 -13.43 20.13 15.04
CA PHE A 107 -14.61 19.27 14.95
C PHE A 107 -14.62 18.19 16.06
N PRO A 108 -14.77 18.56 17.34
CA PRO A 108 -14.62 17.62 18.46
C PRO A 108 -15.72 16.54 18.46
N GLN A 109 -16.96 16.87 18.07
CA GLN A 109 -18.07 15.90 18.07
C GLN A 109 -17.87 14.80 17.03
N GLU A 110 -17.26 15.14 15.89
CA GLU A 110 -17.06 14.21 14.79
C GLU A 110 -15.73 13.47 14.88
N LEU A 111 -14.66 14.15 15.32
CA LEU A 111 -13.29 13.66 15.22
C LEU A 111 -12.63 13.26 16.53
N ALA A 112 -13.08 13.71 17.70
CA ALA A 112 -12.39 13.42 18.96
C ALA A 112 -12.28 11.90 19.19
N ARG A 113 -11.11 11.43 19.59
CA ARG A 113 -10.75 10.01 19.74
C ARG A 113 -10.55 9.60 21.19
N LEU A 114 -10.35 10.56 22.11
CA LEU A 114 -9.96 10.25 23.49
C LEU A 114 -10.94 9.29 24.19
N GLU A 115 -12.25 9.55 24.12
CA GLU A 115 -13.27 8.68 24.73
C GLU A 115 -13.31 7.27 24.11
N ALA A 116 -13.08 7.18 22.79
CA ALA A 116 -13.03 5.90 22.09
C ALA A 116 -11.78 5.10 22.52
N LEU A 117 -10.63 5.76 22.62
CA LEU A 117 -9.38 5.15 23.09
C LEU A 117 -9.47 4.70 24.55
N GLN A 118 -10.13 5.47 25.42
CA GLN A 118 -10.35 5.07 26.81
C GLN A 118 -11.19 3.78 26.91
N ARG A 119 -12.27 3.68 26.13
CA ARG A 119 -13.11 2.47 26.07
C ARG A 119 -12.33 1.26 25.55
N ASP A 120 -11.51 1.45 24.53
CA ASP A 120 -10.68 0.38 23.99
C ASP A 120 -9.59 -0.06 24.98
N LEU A 121 -8.95 0.88 25.67
CA LEU A 121 -7.95 0.58 26.70
C LEU A 121 -8.56 -0.13 27.92
N GLU A 122 -9.74 0.29 28.37
CA GLU A 122 -10.47 -0.41 29.42
C GLU A 122 -10.82 -1.84 29.00
N PHE A 123 -11.26 -2.05 27.76
CA PHE A 123 -11.50 -3.39 27.23
C PHE A 123 -10.23 -4.24 27.18
N LEU A 124 -9.11 -3.66 26.73
CA LEU A 124 -7.85 -4.37 26.53
C LEU A 124 -7.10 -4.68 27.84
N PHE A 125 -7.20 -3.82 28.86
CA PHE A 125 -6.38 -3.88 30.08
C PHE A 125 -7.20 -4.00 31.38
N GLY A 126 -8.53 -3.87 31.32
CA GLY A 126 -9.43 -3.82 32.47
C GLY A 126 -9.57 -2.41 33.08
N GLN A 127 -10.34 -2.29 34.17
CA GLN A 127 -10.65 -1.00 34.81
C GLN A 127 -9.40 -0.20 35.26
N ASP A 128 -8.32 -0.89 35.64
CA ASP A 128 -7.04 -0.26 36.02
C ASP A 128 -6.11 0.04 34.83
N TRP A 129 -6.63 0.18 33.61
CA TRP A 129 -5.81 0.37 32.40
C TRP A 129 -4.85 1.55 32.49
N GLN A 130 -5.23 2.63 33.17
CA GLN A 130 -4.41 3.84 33.36
C GLN A 130 -3.08 3.54 34.05
N LYS A 131 -3.07 2.62 35.02
CA LYS A 131 -1.85 2.20 35.75
C LYS A 131 -0.94 1.30 34.92
N LYS A 132 -1.42 0.81 33.77
CA LYS A 132 -0.76 -0.14 32.88
C LYS A 132 -0.30 0.49 31.57
N LEU A 133 -0.45 1.81 31.42
CA LEU A 133 0.02 2.54 30.24
C LEU A 133 1.54 2.44 30.14
N VAL A 134 2.00 1.81 29.07
CA VAL A 134 3.40 1.73 28.68
C VAL A 134 3.50 2.25 27.25
N VAL A 135 4.31 3.29 27.06
CA VAL A 135 4.54 3.92 25.76
C VAL A 135 6.04 4.16 25.54
N PRO A 136 6.52 4.13 24.29
CA PRO A 136 7.92 4.42 23.98
C PRO A 136 8.26 5.90 24.21
N ALA A 137 9.57 6.19 24.27
CA ALA A 137 10.09 7.54 24.36
C ALA A 137 9.64 8.44 23.19
N ALA A 138 9.51 7.87 21.97
CA ALA A 138 8.96 8.59 20.82
C ALA A 138 7.54 9.13 21.06
N THR A 139 6.68 8.37 21.73
CA THR A 139 5.31 8.82 22.06
C THR A 139 5.34 10.02 22.98
N HIS A 140 6.22 10.02 23.98
CA HIS A 140 6.41 11.18 24.86
C HIS A 140 6.94 12.41 24.10
N ARG A 141 7.89 12.23 23.18
CA ARG A 141 8.38 13.32 22.32
C ARG A 141 7.26 13.91 21.45
N TYR A 142 6.42 13.05 20.86
CA TYR A 142 5.27 13.51 20.09
C TYR A 142 4.32 14.33 20.98
N ALA A 143 3.84 13.76 22.09
CA ALA A 143 2.94 14.45 23.00
C ALA A 143 3.53 15.77 23.53
N GLN A 144 4.85 15.82 23.79
CA GLN A 144 5.54 17.04 24.18
C GLN A 144 5.56 18.08 23.07
N ARG A 145 5.82 17.68 21.81
CA ARG A 145 5.79 18.60 20.66
C ARG A 145 4.42 19.22 20.50
N LEU A 146 3.35 18.42 20.60
CA LEU A 146 1.96 18.90 20.54
C LEU A 146 1.67 19.96 21.61
N ARG A 147 2.05 19.69 22.87
CA ARG A 147 1.91 20.66 23.98
C ARG A 147 2.76 21.91 23.81
N GLN A 148 3.93 21.78 23.21
CA GLN A 148 4.80 22.92 22.93
C GLN A 148 4.15 23.83 21.88
N ILE A 149 3.79 23.28 20.71
CA ILE A 149 3.21 24.08 19.62
C ILE A 149 1.83 24.63 20.00
N GLY A 150 1.02 23.88 20.78
CA GLY A 150 -0.25 24.39 21.27
C GLY A 150 -0.13 25.62 22.17
N LYS A 151 1.01 25.82 22.83
CA LYS A 151 1.30 27.02 23.64
C LYS A 151 1.98 28.13 22.86
N GLU A 152 2.93 27.76 22.01
CA GLU A 152 3.85 28.70 21.37
C GLU A 152 3.38 29.14 19.98
N ASN A 153 2.81 28.21 19.18
CA ASN A 153 2.39 28.43 17.80
C ASN A 153 1.19 27.53 17.44
N PRO A 154 -0.04 27.86 17.89
CA PRO A 154 -1.22 27.00 17.72
C PRO A 154 -1.55 26.63 16.28
N LEU A 155 -1.15 27.46 15.32
CA LEU A 155 -1.30 27.17 13.89
C LEU A 155 -0.68 25.82 13.48
N PHE A 156 0.43 25.42 14.12
CA PHE A 156 1.13 24.17 13.85
C PHE A 156 0.35 22.93 14.35
N LEU A 157 -0.74 23.09 15.10
CA LEU A 157 -1.65 21.98 15.40
C LEU A 157 -2.40 21.50 14.15
N VAL A 158 -2.66 22.38 13.17
CA VAL A 158 -3.40 22.08 11.94
C VAL A 158 -2.78 20.88 11.17
N PRO A 159 -1.48 20.87 10.84
CA PRO A 159 -0.88 19.74 10.13
C PRO A 159 -0.87 18.43 10.93
N HIS A 160 -0.80 18.49 12.27
CA HIS A 160 -0.93 17.29 13.12
C HIS A 160 -2.35 16.73 13.11
N ALA A 161 -3.36 17.57 13.28
CA ALA A 161 -4.76 17.19 13.19
C ALA A 161 -5.09 16.63 11.80
N TYR A 162 -4.60 17.26 10.72
CA TYR A 162 -4.72 16.76 9.35
C TYR A 162 -4.13 15.35 9.21
N THR A 163 -2.89 15.16 9.64
CA THR A 163 -2.15 13.89 9.50
C THR A 163 -2.85 12.75 10.23
N ARG A 164 -3.31 13.01 11.46
CA ARG A 164 -3.98 12.02 12.31
C ARG A 164 -5.41 11.75 11.82
N TYR A 165 -6.30 12.74 11.88
CA TYR A 165 -7.73 12.51 11.63
C TYR A 165 -8.05 12.08 10.20
N LEU A 166 -7.39 12.64 9.18
CA LEU A 166 -7.64 12.18 7.81
C LEU A 166 -7.02 10.81 7.53
N GLY A 167 -5.94 10.46 8.23
CA GLY A 167 -5.39 9.10 8.24
C GLY A 167 -6.39 8.10 8.81
N ASP A 168 -7.01 8.42 9.95
CA ASP A 168 -7.98 7.56 10.63
C ASP A 168 -9.27 7.37 9.79
N LEU A 169 -9.74 8.44 9.14
CA LEU A 169 -10.88 8.43 8.20
C LEU A 169 -10.52 7.82 6.82
N SER A 170 -9.29 7.36 6.63
CA SER A 170 -8.81 6.73 5.41
C SER A 170 -8.28 5.33 5.70
N GLY A 171 -6.97 5.19 5.97
CA GLY A 171 -6.34 3.90 6.26
C GLY A 171 -6.80 3.29 7.59
N GLY A 172 -7.15 4.12 8.57
CA GLY A 172 -7.64 3.65 9.88
C GLY A 172 -8.88 2.75 9.78
N GLN A 173 -9.79 3.03 8.85
CA GLN A 173 -10.98 2.19 8.62
C GLN A 173 -10.63 0.76 8.17
N VAL A 174 -9.55 0.62 7.40
CA VAL A 174 -9.03 -0.69 6.97
C VAL A 174 -8.35 -1.38 8.16
N LEU A 175 -7.51 -0.65 8.90
CA LEU A 175 -6.83 -1.18 10.09
C LEU A 175 -7.80 -1.70 11.16
N GLY A 176 -8.91 -1.00 11.42
CA GLY A 176 -9.92 -1.46 12.37
C GLY A 176 -10.49 -2.84 12.02
N ARG A 177 -10.82 -3.06 10.74
CA ARG A 177 -11.31 -4.37 10.25
C ARG A 177 -10.25 -5.46 10.33
N ILE A 178 -9.01 -5.13 9.97
CA ILE A 178 -7.88 -6.07 10.11
C ILE A 178 -7.71 -6.45 11.57
N THR A 179 -7.77 -5.49 12.49
CA THR A 179 -7.67 -5.74 13.94
C THR A 179 -8.73 -6.70 14.43
N GLN A 180 -10.00 -6.47 14.07
CA GLN A 180 -11.10 -7.35 14.46
C GLN A 180 -10.86 -8.79 13.99
N LYS A 181 -10.41 -8.95 12.74
CA LYS A 181 -10.11 -10.26 12.17
C LYS A 181 -8.89 -10.92 12.83
N SER A 182 -7.77 -10.22 12.92
CA SER A 182 -6.50 -10.75 13.43
C SER A 182 -6.56 -11.11 14.90
N LEU A 183 -7.33 -10.38 15.70
CA LEU A 183 -7.47 -10.60 17.14
C LEU A 183 -8.72 -11.39 17.53
N GLY A 184 -9.54 -11.83 16.55
CA GLY A 184 -10.76 -12.60 16.80
C GLY A 184 -11.81 -11.84 17.60
N LEU A 185 -11.91 -10.52 17.44
CA LEU A 185 -12.86 -9.69 18.17
C LEU A 185 -14.26 -9.82 17.55
N SER A 186 -15.20 -10.39 18.30
CA SER A 186 -16.58 -10.62 17.87
C SER A 186 -17.52 -9.43 18.08
N SER A 187 -17.03 -8.34 18.67
CA SER A 187 -17.80 -7.12 18.96
C SER A 187 -17.02 -5.87 18.54
N GLU A 188 -17.69 -4.72 18.52
CA GLU A 188 -17.05 -3.42 18.29
C GLU A 188 -16.15 -2.96 19.46
N LYS A 189 -16.13 -3.72 20.57
CA LYS A 189 -15.28 -3.42 21.74
C LYS A 189 -13.81 -3.70 21.41
N GLY A 190 -12.95 -2.78 21.81
CA GLY A 190 -11.50 -2.87 21.56
C GLY A 190 -11.07 -2.34 20.20
N VAL A 191 -11.99 -1.77 19.39
CA VAL A 191 -11.70 -1.10 18.11
C VAL A 191 -12.51 0.19 17.93
N SER A 192 -13.07 0.73 19.01
CA SER A 192 -13.90 1.94 19.05
C SER A 192 -13.17 3.15 18.47
N PHE A 193 -11.85 3.22 18.62
CA PHE A 193 -10.98 4.26 18.03
C PHE A 193 -11.24 4.48 16.54
N PHE A 194 -11.45 3.38 15.81
CA PHE A 194 -11.67 3.42 14.37
C PHE A 194 -13.10 3.80 13.96
N ALA A 195 -14.05 3.85 14.91
CA ALA A 195 -15.44 4.20 14.63
C ALA A 195 -15.69 5.71 14.76
N PHE A 196 -16.33 6.32 13.77
CA PHE A 196 -16.66 7.76 13.74
C PHE A 196 -18.19 7.95 13.67
N PRO A 197 -18.92 7.76 14.78
CA PRO A 197 -20.39 7.84 14.76
C PRO A 197 -20.93 9.22 14.37
N GLY A 198 -20.17 10.29 14.64
CA GLY A 198 -20.50 11.65 14.21
C GLY A 198 -20.26 11.92 12.71
N VAL A 199 -19.64 10.98 11.97
CA VAL A 199 -19.29 11.14 10.55
C VAL A 199 -20.14 10.20 9.69
N THR A 200 -21.21 10.71 9.10
CA THR A 200 -22.10 9.91 8.23
C THR A 200 -21.42 9.45 6.94
N SER A 201 -20.48 10.25 6.40
CA SER A 201 -19.74 9.92 5.19
C SER A 201 -18.29 10.38 5.31
N PRO A 202 -17.33 9.44 5.51
CA PRO A 202 -15.92 9.78 5.64
C PRO A 202 -15.40 10.60 4.45
N ASN A 203 -15.82 10.26 3.22
CA ASN A 203 -15.35 10.98 2.03
C ASN A 203 -15.85 12.44 1.99
N ARG A 204 -17.15 12.68 2.28
CA ARG A 204 -17.70 14.04 2.34
C ARG A 204 -17.07 14.84 3.48
N PHE A 205 -16.86 14.21 4.63
CA PHE A 205 -16.24 14.88 5.78
C PHE A 205 -14.78 15.25 5.51
N LYS A 206 -14.00 14.37 4.86
CA LYS A 206 -12.62 14.71 4.44
C LYS A 206 -12.57 15.85 3.42
N GLN A 207 -13.58 15.98 2.55
CA GLN A 207 -13.69 17.12 1.63
C GLN A 207 -14.02 18.42 2.38
N LEU A 208 -14.99 18.37 3.31
CA LEU A 208 -15.32 19.47 4.20
C LEU A 208 -14.10 19.93 4.99
N TYR A 209 -13.39 19.00 5.65
CA TYR A 209 -12.21 19.29 6.44
C TYR A 209 -11.12 19.98 5.61
N ARG A 210 -10.83 19.47 4.40
CA ARG A 210 -9.86 20.12 3.49
C ARG A 210 -10.30 21.52 3.08
N SER A 211 -11.57 21.71 2.73
CA SER A 211 -12.12 23.02 2.38
C SER A 211 -11.98 24.02 3.53
N ARG A 212 -12.27 23.61 4.77
CA ARG A 212 -12.09 24.44 5.96
C ARG A 212 -10.62 24.75 6.26
N MET A 213 -9.74 23.78 6.06
CA MET A 213 -8.30 23.99 6.21
C MET A 213 -7.77 24.96 5.15
N ASN A 214 -8.28 24.90 3.92
CA ASN A 214 -7.90 25.81 2.84
C ASN A 214 -8.39 27.24 3.09
N SER A 215 -9.43 27.46 3.91
CA SER A 215 -9.88 28.81 4.28
C SER A 215 -9.05 29.48 5.37
N VAL A 216 -8.01 28.81 5.91
CA VAL A 216 -7.10 29.44 6.86
C VAL A 216 -6.21 30.44 6.11
N GLU A 217 -6.33 31.72 6.48
CA GLU A 217 -5.47 32.78 5.96
C GLU A 217 -4.08 32.67 6.59
N LEU A 218 -3.05 32.60 5.74
CA LEU A 218 -1.66 32.41 6.16
C LEU A 218 -0.74 33.38 5.42
N THR A 219 0.21 33.96 6.12
CA THR A 219 1.38 34.58 5.47
C THR A 219 2.21 33.51 4.76
N LYS A 220 3.16 33.97 3.94
CA LYS A 220 4.08 33.05 3.26
C LYS A 220 4.92 32.26 4.27
N GLU A 221 5.42 32.93 5.30
CA GLU A 221 6.26 32.34 6.35
C GLU A 221 5.48 31.34 7.20
N GLU A 222 4.24 31.67 7.57
CA GLU A 222 3.34 30.76 8.30
C GLU A 222 3.03 29.51 7.48
N ARG A 223 2.78 29.67 6.18
CA ARG A 223 2.52 28.58 5.26
C ARG A 223 3.72 27.64 5.14
N GLU A 224 4.92 28.19 4.94
CA GLU A 224 6.16 27.40 4.90
C GLU A 224 6.35 26.62 6.21
N GLY A 225 6.15 27.25 7.37
CA GLY A 225 6.23 26.59 8.67
C GLY A 225 5.19 25.48 8.87
N VAL A 226 3.95 25.65 8.39
CA VAL A 226 2.91 24.61 8.43
C VAL A 226 3.30 23.39 7.59
N LEU A 227 3.91 23.61 6.42
CA LEU A 227 4.36 22.52 5.55
C LEU A 227 5.52 21.73 6.17
N GLU A 228 6.48 22.43 6.79
CA GLU A 228 7.57 21.79 7.53
C GLU A 228 7.05 20.97 8.72
N GLU A 229 6.08 21.53 9.46
CA GLU A 229 5.47 20.81 10.58
C GLU A 229 4.65 19.61 10.12
N ALA A 230 4.02 19.66 8.94
CA ALA A 230 3.34 18.50 8.37
C ALA A 230 4.29 17.33 8.12
N VAL A 231 5.49 17.60 7.60
CA VAL A 231 6.53 16.57 7.46
C VAL A 231 6.94 16.04 8.83
N ARG A 232 7.19 16.94 9.80
CA ARG A 232 7.52 16.55 11.19
C ARG A 232 6.44 15.68 11.84
N ALA A 233 5.16 15.95 11.58
CA ALA A 233 4.06 15.15 12.08
C ALA A 233 4.13 13.70 11.59
N PHE A 234 4.53 13.46 10.33
CA PHE A 234 4.77 12.10 9.84
C PHE A 234 6.03 11.48 10.43
N GLU A 235 7.14 12.23 10.55
CA GLU A 235 8.37 11.70 11.16
C GLU A 235 8.14 11.25 12.61
N LEU A 236 7.40 12.03 13.39
CA LEU A 236 7.04 11.66 14.76
C LEU A 236 6.16 10.39 14.81
N ASN A 237 5.28 10.17 13.82
CA ASN A 237 4.54 8.90 13.71
C ASN A 237 5.47 7.73 13.37
N ILE A 238 6.41 7.91 12.44
CA ILE A 238 7.41 6.89 12.06
C ILE A 238 8.26 6.51 13.29
N GLU A 239 8.77 7.50 14.02
CA GLU A 239 9.55 7.27 15.24
C GLU A 239 8.77 6.45 16.28
N VAL A 240 7.47 6.72 16.43
CA VAL A 240 6.59 5.95 17.33
C VAL A 240 6.49 4.50 16.87
N PHE A 241 6.26 4.25 15.58
CA PHE A 241 6.19 2.87 15.06
C PHE A 241 7.51 2.11 15.19
N ASP A 242 8.63 2.77 14.92
CA ASP A 242 9.97 2.18 15.05
C ASP A 242 10.32 1.86 16.51
N ASP A 243 10.00 2.76 17.45
CA ASP A 243 10.27 2.50 18.87
C ASP A 243 9.33 1.43 19.45
N LEU A 244 8.07 1.38 19.01
CA LEU A 244 7.15 0.29 19.34
C LEU A 244 7.74 -1.07 18.93
N GLN A 245 8.25 -1.16 17.70
CA GLN A 245 8.88 -2.38 17.19
C GLN A 245 10.10 -2.78 18.03
N LYS A 246 10.95 -1.83 18.41
CA LYS A 246 12.11 -2.08 19.28
C LYS A 246 11.70 -2.59 20.66
N MET A 247 10.67 -2.00 21.28
CA MET A 247 10.17 -2.46 22.58
C MET A 247 9.71 -3.92 22.56
N LEU A 248 9.17 -4.37 21.42
CA LEU A 248 8.69 -5.74 21.23
C LEU A 248 9.83 -6.72 20.93
N GLY A 249 10.82 -6.34 20.12
CA GLY A 249 12.01 -7.17 19.85
C GLY A 249 12.88 -7.43 21.08
N VAL A 250 12.88 -6.52 22.05
CA VAL A 250 13.56 -6.71 23.35
C VAL A 250 12.77 -7.68 24.27
N ALA A 251 11.44 -7.72 24.18
CA ALA A 251 10.63 -8.65 24.96
C ALA A 251 10.71 -10.10 24.46
N GLU A 252 10.90 -10.30 23.15
CA GLU A 252 11.03 -11.64 22.55
C GLU A 252 12.38 -12.30 22.85
N THR A 253 13.48 -11.53 22.95
CA THR A 253 14.83 -12.06 23.25
C THR A 253 14.97 -12.65 24.65
N ASP A 254 14.16 -12.23 25.62
CA ASP A 254 14.09 -12.82 26.97
C ASP A 254 13.23 -14.11 27.04
N SER A 255 12.37 -14.33 26.05
CA SER A 255 11.50 -15.51 25.95
C SER A 255 12.11 -16.64 25.12
N ASP A 256 12.99 -16.31 24.18
CA ASP A 256 13.58 -17.24 23.20
C ASP A 256 14.58 -18.24 23.85
N THR A 257 15.07 -17.95 25.06
CA THR A 257 15.92 -18.87 25.84
C THR A 257 15.14 -19.99 26.52
N ARG A 258 13.81 -19.88 26.67
CA ARG A 258 12.98 -20.91 27.34
C ARG A 258 12.16 -21.77 26.37
N HIS A 259 11.85 -21.28 25.16
CA HIS A 259 11.00 -22.01 24.21
C HIS A 259 11.75 -22.94 23.23
N ARG A 260 13.08 -22.79 23.05
CA ARG A 260 13.87 -23.70 22.21
C ARG A 260 13.97 -25.13 22.75
N GLN A 261 13.65 -25.37 24.03
CA GLN A 261 13.68 -26.70 24.64
C GLN A 261 12.36 -27.49 24.46
N SER A 262 11.25 -26.83 24.11
CA SER A 262 9.89 -27.43 24.10
C SER A 262 9.33 -27.71 22.71
N ALA A 263 9.88 -27.11 21.64
CA ALA A 263 9.31 -27.18 20.29
C ALA A 263 9.86 -28.32 19.40
N ARG A 264 10.51 -29.34 19.99
CA ARG A 264 10.97 -30.53 19.26
C ARG A 264 9.98 -31.71 19.24
N ASP A 265 8.91 -31.67 20.04
CA ASP A 265 8.01 -32.82 20.22
C ASP A 265 6.55 -32.58 19.78
N SER A 266 6.25 -31.58 18.94
CA SER A 266 4.85 -31.33 18.53
C SER A 266 4.73 -30.81 17.09
N ARG A 267 5.03 -31.68 16.12
CA ARG A 267 4.48 -31.57 14.76
C ARG A 267 3.72 -32.85 14.47
N ASP A 268 2.41 -32.80 14.74
CA ASP A 268 1.37 -33.56 14.06
C ASP A 268 0.01 -33.22 14.72
N ALA A 269 -0.74 -32.27 14.13
CA ALA A 269 -2.21 -32.16 14.26
C ALA A 269 -2.78 -31.07 13.32
N ALA A 270 -3.28 -31.55 12.16
CA ALA A 270 -4.43 -31.09 11.37
C ALA A 270 -4.75 -29.58 11.16
N HIS A 271 -4.75 -29.15 9.90
CA HIS A 271 -5.73 -28.20 9.34
C HIS A 271 -6.31 -28.82 8.07
N GLY A 272 -7.63 -29.04 8.02
CA GLY A 272 -8.33 -29.61 6.87
C GLY A 272 -8.28 -28.67 5.67
N VAL A 273 -7.90 -29.20 4.51
CA VAL A 273 -7.94 -28.48 3.23
C VAL A 273 -9.39 -28.46 2.76
N GLU A 274 -10.06 -27.32 2.88
CA GLU A 274 -11.39 -27.11 2.29
C GLU A 274 -11.27 -27.17 0.77
N THR A 275 -11.95 -28.14 0.14
CA THR A 275 -11.88 -28.38 -1.31
C THR A 275 -12.52 -27.24 -2.13
N VAL A 276 -12.14 -27.09 -3.39
CA VAL A 276 -12.75 -26.11 -4.33
C VAL A 276 -14.28 -26.28 -4.38
N LYS A 277 -14.75 -27.54 -4.33
CA LYS A 277 -16.17 -27.88 -4.34
C LYS A 277 -16.92 -27.36 -3.11
N SER A 278 -16.39 -27.55 -1.90
CA SER A 278 -17.00 -27.02 -0.67
C SER A 278 -17.00 -25.48 -0.63
N ARG A 279 -16.06 -24.81 -1.30
CA ARG A 279 -16.04 -23.34 -1.43
C ARG A 279 -17.08 -22.82 -2.41
N LEU A 280 -17.30 -23.53 -3.52
CA LEU A 280 -18.36 -23.24 -4.49
C LEU A 280 -19.73 -23.33 -3.82
N GLU A 281 -19.98 -24.42 -3.08
CA GLU A 281 -21.21 -24.63 -2.30
C GLU A 281 -21.42 -23.51 -1.27
N ASN A 282 -20.39 -23.16 -0.49
CA ASN A 282 -20.45 -22.09 0.50
C ASN A 282 -20.65 -20.69 -0.12
N ALA A 283 -20.06 -20.41 -1.29
CA ALA A 283 -20.21 -19.12 -1.97
C ALA A 283 -21.61 -18.92 -2.54
N GLN A 284 -22.19 -19.96 -3.15
CA GLN A 284 -23.56 -19.95 -3.66
C GLN A 284 -24.60 -19.72 -2.55
N LEU A 285 -24.35 -20.26 -1.35
CA LEU A 285 -25.20 -20.05 -0.16
C LEU A 285 -25.09 -18.63 0.43
N SER A 286 -24.01 -17.89 0.14
CA SER A 286 -23.66 -16.65 0.84
C SER A 286 -24.22 -15.36 0.19
N SER A 287 -24.56 -15.39 -1.10
CA SER A 287 -25.04 -14.20 -1.84
C SER A 287 -25.70 -14.61 -3.15
N SER A 288 -26.71 -13.86 -3.62
CA SER A 288 -27.23 -13.98 -4.99
C SER A 288 -26.35 -13.29 -6.05
N ASP A 289 -25.55 -12.32 -5.61
CA ASP A 289 -24.73 -11.48 -6.50
C ASP A 289 -23.50 -12.24 -7.00
N LEU A 290 -23.39 -12.41 -8.32
CA LEU A 290 -22.27 -13.08 -8.97
C LEU A 290 -20.92 -12.45 -8.59
N SER A 291 -20.86 -11.12 -8.50
CA SER A 291 -19.64 -10.41 -8.10
C SER A 291 -19.18 -10.70 -6.68
N GLU A 292 -20.09 -10.96 -5.73
CA GLU A 292 -19.73 -11.33 -4.36
C GLU A 292 -19.35 -12.81 -4.28
N GLN A 293 -20.03 -13.68 -5.04
CA GLN A 293 -19.67 -15.10 -5.17
C GLN A 293 -18.26 -15.26 -5.76
N ILE A 294 -17.94 -14.54 -6.84
CA ILE A 294 -16.58 -14.54 -7.43
C ILE A 294 -15.54 -14.13 -6.39
N LYS A 295 -15.77 -13.04 -5.64
CA LYS A 295 -14.83 -12.63 -4.58
C LYS A 295 -14.64 -13.69 -3.50
N ALA A 296 -15.72 -14.38 -3.11
CA ALA A 296 -15.66 -15.39 -2.08
C ALA A 296 -14.81 -16.60 -2.53
N VAL A 297 -15.06 -17.12 -3.74
CA VAL A 297 -14.34 -18.30 -4.25
C VAL A 297 -12.89 -18.01 -4.59
N THR A 298 -12.57 -16.79 -5.03
CA THR A 298 -11.19 -16.43 -5.41
C THR A 298 -10.33 -15.94 -4.26
N LYS A 299 -10.89 -15.75 -3.05
CA LYS A 299 -10.20 -15.12 -1.91
C LYS A 299 -8.81 -15.70 -1.59
N ASP A 300 -8.66 -17.02 -1.65
CA ASP A 300 -7.39 -17.66 -1.29
C ASP A 300 -6.36 -17.59 -2.43
N SER A 301 -6.78 -17.85 -3.68
CA SER A 301 -5.93 -17.69 -4.85
C SER A 301 -5.48 -16.24 -5.02
N HIS A 302 -6.33 -15.31 -4.62
CA HIS A 302 -6.03 -13.89 -4.54
C HIS A 302 -4.93 -13.57 -3.52
N VAL A 303 -5.04 -14.08 -2.28
CA VAL A 303 -3.97 -13.95 -1.26
C VAL A 303 -2.68 -14.62 -1.73
N ARG A 304 -2.76 -15.76 -2.42
CA ARG A 304 -1.56 -16.43 -2.95
C ARG A 304 -0.87 -15.61 -4.04
N ALA A 305 -1.62 -15.03 -4.96
CA ALA A 305 -1.08 -14.16 -6.01
C ALA A 305 -0.33 -12.95 -5.43
N GLU A 306 -0.89 -12.31 -4.38
CA GLU A 306 -0.26 -11.20 -3.65
C GLU A 306 1.07 -11.56 -3.02
N ASN A 307 1.22 -12.80 -2.57
CA ASN A 307 2.40 -13.27 -1.84
C ASN A 307 3.44 -13.96 -2.73
N THR A 308 3.29 -13.89 -4.06
CA THR A 308 4.35 -14.32 -4.99
C THR A 308 5.58 -13.41 -4.86
N GLU A 309 6.77 -13.97 -4.99
CA GLU A 309 8.04 -13.23 -4.79
C GLU A 309 8.18 -12.04 -5.74
N LEU A 310 7.74 -12.20 -6.99
CA LEU A 310 7.72 -11.13 -7.99
C LEU A 310 6.81 -9.98 -7.54
N MET A 311 5.60 -10.28 -7.07
CA MET A 311 4.65 -9.25 -6.62
C MET A 311 5.10 -8.57 -5.34
N LEU A 312 5.68 -9.31 -4.40
CA LEU A 312 6.30 -8.74 -3.20
C LEU A 312 7.47 -7.81 -3.56
N SER A 313 8.30 -8.19 -4.54
CA SER A 313 9.41 -7.35 -5.02
C SER A 313 8.89 -6.10 -5.73
N TYR A 314 7.85 -6.23 -6.55
CA TYR A 314 7.18 -5.11 -7.21
C TYR A 314 6.61 -4.10 -6.21
N GLN A 315 5.85 -4.58 -5.22
CA GLN A 315 5.24 -3.75 -4.17
C GLN A 315 6.29 -3.00 -3.33
N ARG A 316 7.46 -3.61 -3.10
CA ARG A 316 8.57 -3.01 -2.35
C ARG A 316 9.44 -2.08 -3.20
N GLY A 317 9.15 -1.91 -4.49
CA GLY A 317 10.00 -1.14 -5.40
C GLY A 317 11.36 -1.78 -5.69
N LEU A 318 11.48 -3.09 -5.46
CA LEU A 318 12.71 -3.87 -5.64
C LEU A 318 12.76 -4.60 -6.99
N ILE A 319 11.76 -4.38 -7.86
CA ILE A 319 11.73 -5.01 -9.19
C ILE A 319 12.81 -4.43 -10.11
N THR A 320 13.61 -5.29 -10.74
CA THR A 320 14.62 -4.82 -11.71
C THR A 320 13.98 -4.46 -13.05
N LEU A 321 14.69 -3.65 -13.86
CA LEU A 321 14.20 -3.27 -15.19
C LEU A 321 13.92 -4.49 -16.10
N GLN A 322 14.69 -5.57 -15.97
CA GLN A 322 14.46 -6.79 -16.75
C GLN A 322 13.19 -7.51 -16.30
N GLN A 323 12.94 -7.59 -14.99
CA GLN A 323 11.73 -8.19 -14.46
C GLN A 323 10.49 -7.37 -14.87
N TYR A 324 10.60 -6.04 -14.82
CA TYR A 324 9.54 -5.15 -15.28
C TYR A 324 9.27 -5.31 -16.77
N LYS A 325 10.32 -5.38 -17.60
CA LYS A 325 10.21 -5.64 -19.04
C LYS A 325 9.47 -6.94 -19.36
N LEU A 326 9.83 -8.04 -18.69
CA LEU A 326 9.14 -9.32 -18.87
C LEU A 326 7.68 -9.27 -18.40
N LEU A 327 7.41 -8.61 -17.27
CA LEU A 327 6.04 -8.38 -16.79
C LEU A 327 5.20 -7.63 -17.84
N MET A 328 5.75 -6.57 -18.45
CA MET A 328 5.06 -5.80 -19.50
C MET A 328 4.80 -6.65 -20.76
N CYS A 329 5.75 -7.49 -21.18
CA CYS A 329 5.54 -8.46 -22.25
C CYS A 329 4.39 -9.42 -21.93
N SER A 330 4.36 -9.96 -20.70
CA SER A 330 3.31 -10.87 -20.26
C SER A 330 1.94 -10.20 -20.21
N LEU A 331 1.86 -8.97 -19.70
CA LEU A 331 0.62 -8.20 -19.67
C LEU A 331 0.13 -7.92 -21.09
N TYR A 332 0.99 -7.45 -21.98
CA TYR A 332 0.63 -7.18 -23.38
C TYR A 332 0.01 -8.41 -24.05
N GLU A 333 0.63 -9.59 -23.92
CA GLU A 333 0.13 -10.81 -24.54
C GLU A 333 -1.22 -11.29 -23.98
N ILE A 334 -1.42 -11.15 -22.67
CA ILE A 334 -2.67 -11.51 -22.01
C ILE A 334 -3.78 -10.52 -22.39
N TYR A 335 -3.52 -9.22 -22.35
CA TYR A 335 -4.49 -8.19 -22.73
C TYR A 335 -4.81 -8.25 -24.23
N ARG A 336 -3.84 -8.53 -25.08
CA ARG A 336 -4.08 -8.75 -26.51
C ARG A 336 -5.08 -9.88 -26.72
N ALA A 337 -4.84 -11.05 -26.12
CA ALA A 337 -5.77 -12.18 -26.24
C ALA A 337 -7.14 -11.89 -25.60
N LEU A 338 -7.18 -11.23 -24.44
CA LEU A 338 -8.44 -10.92 -23.77
C LEU A 338 -9.28 -9.91 -24.57
N GLU A 339 -8.68 -8.83 -25.02
CA GLU A 339 -9.37 -7.77 -25.78
C GLU A 339 -9.81 -8.28 -27.16
N GLU A 340 -8.97 -9.07 -27.86
CA GLU A 340 -9.35 -9.75 -29.10
C GLU A 340 -10.62 -10.61 -28.94
N GLU A 341 -10.71 -11.37 -27.84
CA GLU A 341 -11.85 -12.27 -27.59
C GLU A 341 -13.07 -11.53 -27.06
N LEU A 342 -12.91 -10.45 -26.29
CA LEU A 342 -14.01 -9.57 -25.87
C LEU A 342 -14.62 -8.83 -27.07
N ASP A 343 -13.79 -8.35 -28.00
CA ASP A 343 -14.23 -7.68 -29.22
C ASP A 343 -15.05 -8.64 -30.11
N GLN A 344 -14.52 -9.85 -30.33
CA GLN A 344 -15.19 -10.91 -31.11
C GLN A 344 -16.53 -11.34 -30.49
N ASN A 345 -16.64 -11.32 -29.16
CA ASN A 345 -17.83 -11.73 -28.44
C ASN A 345 -18.65 -10.55 -27.89
N SER A 346 -18.45 -9.34 -28.41
CA SER A 346 -19.08 -8.11 -27.92
C SER A 346 -20.61 -8.12 -27.96
N SER A 347 -21.23 -8.96 -28.81
CA SER A 347 -22.68 -9.14 -28.90
C SER A 347 -23.23 -10.29 -28.06
N HIS A 348 -22.37 -11.11 -27.42
CA HIS A 348 -22.80 -12.25 -26.62
C HIS A 348 -23.55 -11.76 -25.35
N PRO A 349 -24.71 -12.32 -24.98
CA PRO A 349 -25.53 -11.83 -23.87
C PRO A 349 -24.80 -11.74 -22.51
N GLY A 350 -23.86 -12.64 -22.26
CA GLY A 350 -23.03 -12.62 -21.05
C GLY A 350 -21.84 -11.65 -21.08
N VAL A 351 -21.41 -11.23 -22.27
CA VAL A 351 -20.21 -10.38 -22.46
C VAL A 351 -20.61 -8.93 -22.76
N ALA A 352 -21.64 -8.71 -23.58
CA ALA A 352 -22.12 -7.37 -23.95
C ALA A 352 -22.33 -6.43 -22.76
N PRO A 353 -22.88 -6.86 -21.60
CA PRO A 353 -23.07 -5.97 -20.45
C PRO A 353 -21.77 -5.43 -19.84
N ILE A 354 -20.67 -6.17 -19.98
CA ILE A 354 -19.36 -5.82 -19.42
C ILE A 354 -18.37 -5.30 -20.47
N TYR A 355 -18.79 -5.20 -21.73
CA TYR A 355 -17.95 -4.79 -22.85
C TYR A 355 -17.84 -3.26 -22.92
N PHE A 356 -16.69 -2.75 -22.50
CA PHE A 356 -16.40 -1.32 -22.41
C PHE A 356 -15.04 -0.98 -23.02
N PRO A 357 -14.87 -1.12 -24.34
CA PRO A 357 -13.57 -1.02 -24.99
C PRO A 357 -12.93 0.36 -24.82
N GLN A 358 -13.70 1.44 -24.78
CA GLN A 358 -13.14 2.80 -24.66
C GLN A 358 -12.55 3.06 -23.28
N GLU A 359 -13.16 2.51 -22.23
CA GLU A 359 -12.77 2.75 -20.84
C GLU A 359 -11.78 1.70 -20.32
N LEU A 360 -11.92 0.47 -20.82
CA LEU A 360 -11.21 -0.69 -20.30
C LEU A 360 -10.05 -1.14 -21.18
N ALA A 361 -10.02 -0.89 -22.49
CA ALA A 361 -8.91 -1.35 -23.32
C ALA A 361 -7.56 -0.80 -22.82
N ARG A 362 -6.54 -1.66 -22.85
CA ARG A 362 -5.18 -1.38 -22.39
C ARG A 362 -4.15 -1.64 -23.47
N LEU A 363 -4.51 -2.31 -24.57
CA LEU A 363 -3.56 -2.72 -25.59
C LEU A 363 -2.72 -1.55 -26.13
N GLU A 364 -3.35 -0.44 -26.51
CA GLU A 364 -2.62 0.74 -27.02
C GLU A 364 -1.65 1.35 -26.00
N ALA A 365 -2.04 1.36 -24.71
CA ALA A 365 -1.18 1.88 -23.65
C ALA A 365 0.04 0.96 -23.46
N LEU A 366 -0.19 -0.35 -23.40
CA LEU A 366 0.87 -1.36 -23.29
C LEU A 366 1.82 -1.33 -24.48
N GLN A 367 1.32 -1.08 -25.71
CA GLN A 367 2.16 -0.91 -26.89
C GLN A 367 3.10 0.29 -26.76
N ARG A 368 2.59 1.45 -26.30
CA ARG A 368 3.43 2.63 -26.05
C ARG A 368 4.50 2.38 -24.99
N ASP A 369 4.16 1.62 -23.94
CA ASP A 369 5.13 1.26 -22.91
C ASP A 369 6.21 0.31 -23.43
N LEU A 370 5.84 -0.67 -24.24
CA LEU A 370 6.78 -1.59 -24.86
C LEU A 370 7.68 -0.89 -25.88
N GLU A 371 7.13 0.03 -26.67
CA GLU A 371 7.92 0.89 -27.56
C GLU A 371 8.92 1.74 -26.78
N PHE A 372 8.52 2.30 -25.64
CA PHE A 372 9.43 3.02 -24.75
C PHE A 372 10.53 2.12 -24.16
N LEU A 373 10.18 0.89 -23.75
CA LEU A 373 11.10 -0.04 -23.08
C LEU A 373 12.09 -0.73 -24.04
N PHE A 374 11.68 -0.99 -25.27
CA PHE A 374 12.43 -1.82 -26.23
C PHE A 374 12.76 -1.12 -27.56
N GLY A 375 12.23 0.08 -27.79
CA GLY A 375 12.37 0.86 -29.03
C GLY A 375 11.31 0.49 -30.10
N GLN A 376 11.40 1.11 -31.27
CA GLN A 376 10.44 0.95 -32.38
C GLN A 376 10.26 -0.52 -32.83
N ASP A 377 11.31 -1.34 -32.74
CA ASP A 377 11.27 -2.79 -33.07
C ASP A 377 10.89 -3.69 -31.88
N TRP A 378 10.13 -3.19 -30.91
CA TRP A 378 9.82 -3.94 -29.68
C TRP A 378 9.13 -5.29 -29.96
N GLN A 379 8.32 -5.39 -31.01
CA GLN A 379 7.62 -6.62 -31.38
C GLN A 379 8.58 -7.78 -31.68
N LYS A 380 9.75 -7.47 -32.26
CA LYS A 380 10.79 -8.48 -32.56
C LYS A 380 11.58 -8.91 -31.31
N LYS A 381 11.43 -8.19 -30.20
CA LYS A 381 12.17 -8.38 -28.94
C LYS A 381 11.30 -8.93 -27.82
N LEU A 382 10.03 -9.23 -28.10
CA LEU A 382 9.11 -9.81 -27.13
C LEU A 382 9.61 -11.16 -26.68
N VAL A 383 9.81 -11.29 -25.37
CA VAL A 383 10.03 -12.57 -24.70
C VAL A 383 8.78 -12.87 -23.91
N VAL A 384 8.08 -13.94 -24.29
CA VAL A 384 6.79 -14.30 -23.72
C VAL A 384 6.96 -15.63 -22.97
N PRO A 385 6.84 -15.64 -21.64
CA PRO A 385 6.95 -16.86 -20.83
C PRO A 385 5.97 -17.96 -21.23
N ALA A 386 6.29 -19.21 -20.89
CA ALA A 386 5.44 -20.36 -21.22
C ALA A 386 4.09 -20.27 -20.50
N ALA A 387 4.07 -19.83 -19.24
CA ALA A 387 2.84 -19.60 -18.51
C ALA A 387 1.96 -18.51 -19.14
N THR A 388 2.58 -17.45 -19.69
CA THR A 388 1.85 -16.40 -20.40
C THR A 388 1.20 -16.95 -21.67
N HIS A 389 1.90 -17.80 -22.44
CA HIS A 389 1.32 -18.46 -23.60
C HIS A 389 0.12 -19.33 -23.22
N ARG A 390 0.22 -20.14 -22.15
CA ARG A 390 -0.89 -20.96 -21.66
C ARG A 390 -2.09 -20.10 -21.27
N TYR A 391 -1.85 -18.97 -20.60
CA TYR A 391 -2.89 -18.02 -20.27
C TYR A 391 -3.58 -17.53 -21.56
N ALA A 392 -2.83 -16.94 -22.48
CA ALA A 392 -3.38 -16.39 -23.72
C ALA A 392 -4.12 -17.46 -24.55
N GLN A 393 -3.64 -18.70 -24.57
CA GLN A 393 -4.32 -19.83 -25.20
C GLN A 393 -5.64 -20.16 -24.51
N ARG A 394 -5.69 -20.17 -23.16
CA ARG A 394 -6.94 -20.38 -22.42
C ARG A 394 -7.99 -19.33 -22.77
N LEU A 395 -7.60 -18.05 -22.86
CA LEU A 395 -8.51 -16.97 -23.24
C LEU A 395 -9.11 -17.18 -24.64
N ARG A 396 -8.29 -17.54 -25.63
CA ARG A 396 -8.76 -17.86 -26.99
C ARG A 396 -9.60 -19.12 -27.06
N GLN A 397 -9.33 -20.09 -26.19
CA GLN A 397 -10.14 -21.30 -26.10
C GLN A 397 -11.53 -20.98 -25.56
N ILE A 398 -11.61 -20.32 -24.41
CA ILE A 398 -12.91 -20.00 -23.78
C ILE A 398 -13.71 -18.99 -24.60
N GLY A 399 -13.06 -18.05 -25.30
CA GLY A 399 -13.74 -17.12 -26.21
C GLY A 399 -14.43 -17.82 -27.38
N LYS A 400 -14.02 -19.06 -27.74
CA LYS A 400 -14.68 -19.89 -28.76
C LYS A 400 -15.69 -20.88 -28.18
N GLU A 401 -15.36 -21.46 -27.04
CA GLU A 401 -16.15 -22.54 -26.42
C GLU A 401 -17.32 -22.00 -25.59
N ASN A 402 -17.05 -21.02 -24.72
CA ASN A 402 -18.04 -20.41 -23.85
C ASN A 402 -17.60 -18.98 -23.47
N PRO A 403 -18.02 -17.95 -24.25
CA PRO A 403 -17.59 -16.57 -24.04
C PRO A 403 -17.93 -15.99 -22.67
N LEU A 404 -18.91 -16.57 -21.96
CA LEU A 404 -19.24 -16.16 -20.60
C LEU A 404 -18.03 -16.28 -19.65
N PHE A 405 -17.14 -17.23 -19.90
CA PHE A 405 -15.93 -17.44 -19.12
C PHE A 405 -14.89 -16.32 -19.30
N LEU A 406 -15.04 -15.43 -20.29
CA LEU A 406 -14.22 -14.21 -20.39
C LEU A 406 -14.56 -13.20 -19.27
N VAL A 407 -15.79 -13.24 -18.74
CA VAL A 407 -16.28 -12.32 -17.70
C VAL A 407 -15.38 -12.26 -16.46
N PRO A 408 -15.02 -13.39 -15.81
CA PRO A 408 -14.13 -13.36 -14.66
C PRO A 408 -12.71 -12.90 -15.01
N HIS A 409 -12.22 -13.18 -16.21
CA HIS A 409 -10.90 -12.73 -16.68
C HIS A 409 -10.81 -11.22 -16.87
N ALA A 410 -11.87 -10.61 -17.39
CA ALA A 410 -12.04 -9.17 -17.48
C ALA A 410 -12.25 -8.54 -16.09
N TYR A 411 -13.10 -9.15 -15.24
CA TYR A 411 -13.39 -8.67 -13.90
C TYR A 411 -12.13 -8.57 -13.01
N THR A 412 -11.24 -9.57 -13.10
CA THR A 412 -9.99 -9.61 -12.32
C THR A 412 -8.96 -8.56 -12.74
N ARG A 413 -9.12 -7.91 -13.91
CA ARG A 413 -8.12 -7.01 -14.51
C ARG A 413 -8.53 -5.54 -14.57
N TYR A 414 -9.83 -5.26 -14.70
CA TYR A 414 -10.33 -3.91 -14.99
C TYR A 414 -10.67 -3.04 -13.77
N LEU A 415 -10.05 -3.31 -12.62
CA LEU A 415 -10.41 -2.70 -11.35
C LEU A 415 -9.73 -1.33 -11.11
N SER A 416 -10.11 -0.33 -11.92
CA SER A 416 -9.81 1.11 -11.73
C SER A 416 -10.71 1.76 -10.63
N PRO A 417 -10.32 2.89 -9.98
CA PRO A 417 -11.05 3.42 -8.83
C PRO A 417 -12.49 3.92 -9.11
N ASN A 418 -13.38 3.34 -8.30
CA ASN A 418 -14.66 3.78 -7.74
C ASN A 418 -15.90 4.03 -8.61
N ARG A 419 -15.86 4.64 -9.80
CA ARG A 419 -17.13 4.79 -10.59
C ARG A 419 -17.36 3.62 -11.53
N PHE A 420 -16.32 3.24 -12.26
CA PHE A 420 -16.40 2.20 -13.27
C PHE A 420 -16.56 0.80 -12.66
N LYS A 421 -15.93 0.56 -11.51
CA LYS A 421 -16.02 -0.69 -10.77
C LYS A 421 -17.45 -1.02 -10.31
N GLN A 422 -18.20 -0.02 -9.85
CA GLN A 422 -19.59 -0.20 -9.45
C GLN A 422 -20.48 -0.47 -10.67
N LEU A 423 -20.26 0.26 -11.76
CA LEU A 423 -20.96 0.05 -13.03
C LEU A 423 -20.70 -1.36 -13.57
N TYR A 424 -19.43 -1.78 -13.64
CA TYR A 424 -19.04 -3.12 -14.11
C TYR A 424 -19.67 -4.23 -13.26
N ARG A 425 -19.62 -4.11 -11.91
CA ARG A 425 -20.28 -5.08 -11.01
C ARG A 425 -21.79 -5.12 -11.22
N SER A 426 -22.42 -3.95 -11.34
CA SER A 426 -23.86 -3.86 -11.58
C SER A 426 -24.24 -4.54 -12.90
N ARG A 427 -23.46 -4.35 -13.96
CA ARG A 427 -23.71 -4.97 -15.27
C ARG A 427 -23.46 -6.47 -15.25
N MET A 428 -22.39 -6.92 -14.60
CA MET A 428 -22.10 -8.34 -14.43
C MET A 428 -23.18 -9.04 -13.60
N ASN A 429 -23.65 -8.42 -12.51
CA ASN A 429 -24.74 -8.94 -11.69
C ASN A 429 -26.09 -8.93 -12.44
N SER A 430 -26.25 -8.15 -13.51
CA SER A 430 -27.48 -8.12 -14.33
C SER A 430 -27.56 -9.20 -15.39
N VAL A 431 -26.49 -10.00 -15.57
CA VAL A 431 -26.50 -11.14 -16.49
C VAL A 431 -27.30 -12.27 -15.83
N GLU A 432 -28.39 -12.68 -16.46
CA GLU A 432 -29.15 -13.86 -16.06
C GLU A 432 -28.36 -15.12 -16.44
N LEU A 433 -28.06 -15.96 -15.43
CA LEU A 433 -27.29 -17.20 -15.59
C LEU A 433 -28.09 -18.38 -15.04
N THR A 434 -28.05 -19.50 -15.74
CA THR A 434 -28.44 -20.80 -15.20
C THR A 434 -27.49 -21.20 -14.05
N GLU A 435 -27.89 -22.17 -13.23
CA GLU A 435 -27.03 -22.67 -12.14
C GLU A 435 -25.71 -23.25 -12.68
N GLU A 436 -25.76 -23.99 -13.79
CA GLU A 436 -24.59 -24.58 -14.44
C GLU A 436 -23.63 -23.50 -14.99
N GLU A 437 -24.16 -22.48 -15.68
CA GLU A 437 -23.35 -21.36 -16.15
C GLU A 437 -22.70 -20.58 -15.00
N ARG A 438 -23.45 -20.37 -13.92
CA ARG A 438 -22.96 -19.69 -12.72
C ARG A 438 -21.83 -20.47 -12.07
N GLU A 439 -21.98 -21.77 -11.87
CA GLU A 439 -20.92 -22.63 -11.33
C GLU A 439 -19.67 -22.58 -12.21
N GLY A 440 -19.83 -22.73 -13.52
CA GLY A 440 -18.71 -22.64 -14.48
C GLY A 440 -17.98 -21.30 -14.44
N VAL A 441 -18.69 -20.18 -14.30
CA VAL A 441 -18.08 -18.85 -14.14
C VAL A 441 -17.27 -18.74 -12.86
N LEU A 442 -17.75 -19.32 -11.75
CA LEU A 442 -17.04 -19.30 -10.47
C LEU A 442 -15.77 -20.17 -10.52
N GLU A 443 -15.84 -21.34 -11.15
CA GLU A 443 -14.66 -22.19 -11.39
C GLU A 443 -13.63 -21.48 -12.26
N GLU A 444 -14.06 -20.84 -13.35
CA GLU A 444 -13.14 -20.11 -14.21
C GLU A 444 -12.55 -18.89 -13.50
N ALA A 445 -13.30 -18.25 -12.59
CA ALA A 445 -12.76 -17.18 -11.78
C ALA A 445 -11.57 -17.64 -10.92
N VAL A 446 -11.66 -18.81 -10.29
CA VAL A 446 -10.53 -19.41 -9.55
C VAL A 446 -9.38 -19.70 -10.52
N ARG A 447 -9.66 -20.29 -11.68
CA ARG A 447 -8.65 -20.59 -12.71
C ARG A 447 -7.93 -19.34 -13.21
N ALA A 448 -8.64 -18.23 -13.39
CA ALA A 448 -8.05 -16.96 -13.81
C ALA A 448 -6.98 -16.47 -12.82
N PHE A 449 -7.21 -16.65 -11.51
CA PHE A 449 -6.21 -16.33 -10.49
C PHE A 449 -5.05 -17.32 -10.48
N GLU A 450 -5.29 -18.63 -10.60
CA GLU A 450 -4.20 -19.62 -10.68
C GLU A 450 -3.30 -19.38 -11.89
N LEU A 451 -3.87 -19.04 -13.05
CA LEU A 451 -3.08 -18.69 -14.24
C LEU A 451 -2.25 -17.42 -14.03
N ASN A 452 -2.72 -16.45 -13.25
CA ASN A 452 -1.91 -15.29 -12.86
C ASN A 452 -0.73 -15.69 -11.97
N ILE A 453 -0.97 -16.55 -10.97
CA ILE A 453 0.08 -17.09 -10.09
C ILE A 453 1.13 -17.82 -10.93
N GLU A 454 0.70 -18.68 -11.86
CA GLU A 454 1.61 -19.38 -12.78
C GLU A 454 2.49 -18.42 -13.58
N VAL A 455 1.91 -17.32 -14.09
CA VAL A 455 2.67 -16.29 -14.81
C VAL A 455 3.70 -15.62 -13.91
N PHE A 456 3.33 -15.24 -12.70
CA PHE A 456 4.26 -14.60 -11.75
C PHE A 456 5.38 -15.53 -11.32
N ASP A 457 5.07 -16.80 -11.05
CA ASP A 457 6.07 -17.80 -10.70
C ASP A 457 7.00 -18.11 -11.88
N ASP A 458 6.47 -18.21 -13.10
CA ASP A 458 7.28 -18.49 -14.31
C ASP A 458 8.23 -17.33 -14.63
N LEU A 459 7.76 -16.09 -14.49
CA LEU A 459 8.60 -14.89 -14.57
C LEU A 459 9.74 -14.97 -13.56
N GLN A 460 9.45 -15.25 -12.29
CA GLN A 460 10.46 -15.36 -11.23
C GLN A 460 11.49 -16.46 -11.53
N ARG A 461 11.06 -17.62 -12.04
CA ARG A 461 11.96 -18.72 -12.44
C ARG A 461 12.89 -18.35 -13.58
N ILE A 462 12.38 -17.68 -14.62
CA ILE A 462 13.20 -17.24 -15.77
C ILE A 462 14.33 -16.33 -15.29
N LEU A 463 14.02 -15.42 -14.37
CA LEU A 463 14.94 -14.42 -13.86
C LEU A 463 16.01 -15.02 -12.95
N THR A 464 15.63 -15.90 -12.04
CA THR A 464 16.57 -16.63 -11.16
C THR A 464 17.50 -17.56 -11.94
N PHE A 465 17.05 -18.13 -13.07
CA PHE A 465 17.90 -18.92 -13.95
C PHE A 465 18.91 -18.06 -14.74
N THR A 466 18.51 -16.87 -15.18
CA THR A 466 19.44 -15.93 -15.86
C THR A 466 20.51 -15.36 -14.93
N GLU A 467 20.24 -15.22 -13.64
CA GLU A 467 21.23 -14.77 -12.65
C GLU A 467 22.22 -15.88 -12.26
N ASN A 468 21.75 -17.14 -12.16
CA ASN A 468 22.59 -18.29 -11.81
C ASN A 468 23.43 -18.84 -12.98
N SER A 469 23.12 -18.48 -14.23
CA SER A 469 23.88 -18.88 -15.41
C SER A 469 25.04 -17.93 -15.75
N VAL A 470 25.14 -16.79 -15.08
CA VAL A 470 26.35 -15.93 -15.08
C VAL A 470 27.29 -16.46 -13.98
N GLY A 471 28.12 -17.45 -14.33
CA GLY A 471 29.12 -18.03 -13.42
C GLY A 471 30.09 -16.99 -12.83
N PRO A 472 30.85 -17.35 -11.76
CA PRO A 472 31.71 -16.41 -11.06
C PRO A 472 32.73 -15.80 -12.02
N LYS A 473 32.86 -14.46 -11.98
CA LYS A 473 33.85 -13.72 -12.78
C LYS A 473 35.23 -14.37 -12.63
N PRO A 474 35.96 -14.64 -13.73
CA PRO A 474 37.31 -15.20 -13.63
C PRO A 474 38.23 -14.19 -12.95
N VAL A 475 38.95 -14.66 -11.94
CA VAL A 475 40.05 -13.93 -11.32
C VAL A 475 41.19 -13.87 -12.33
N THR A 476 41.49 -12.70 -12.87
CA THR A 476 42.68 -12.49 -13.70
C THR A 476 43.89 -12.09 -12.85
N PRO A 477 45.09 -12.66 -13.08
CA PRO A 477 46.30 -12.27 -12.36
C PRO A 477 46.88 -10.95 -12.88
N LYS A 478 47.59 -10.24 -11.99
CA LYS A 478 48.34 -9.01 -12.29
C LYS A 478 49.52 -9.29 -13.24
N SER A 479 49.61 -8.57 -14.37
CA SER A 479 50.90 -8.06 -14.89
C SER A 479 50.74 -7.00 -16.00
N ALA A 480 51.28 -5.81 -15.69
CA ALA A 480 52.04 -4.85 -16.50
C ALA A 480 51.84 -4.65 -18.03
N THR A 481 51.73 -3.34 -18.35
CA THR A 481 52.33 -2.56 -19.46
C THR A 481 51.69 -2.47 -20.85
N HIS A 482 51.33 -1.21 -21.15
CA HIS A 482 51.35 -0.44 -22.42
C HIS A 482 50.27 -0.66 -23.50
N GLY A 483 49.37 0.33 -23.57
CA GLY A 483 49.28 1.23 -24.72
C GLY A 483 48.33 0.86 -25.86
N HIS A 484 47.04 1.23 -25.75
CA HIS A 484 46.32 2.12 -26.69
C HIS A 484 44.80 2.12 -26.45
N GLN A 485 44.16 3.19 -26.92
CA GLN A 485 42.84 3.72 -26.62
C GLN A 485 41.67 2.72 -26.71
N SER A 486 40.74 2.81 -25.75
CA SER A 486 39.38 2.32 -25.87
C SER A 486 38.42 3.34 -25.24
N VAL A 487 37.54 3.88 -26.08
CA VAL A 487 36.35 4.63 -25.70
C VAL A 487 35.30 3.60 -25.28
N ALA A 488 34.96 3.55 -24.00
CA ALA A 488 33.79 2.85 -23.50
C ALA A 488 33.16 3.71 -22.39
N GLY A 489 32.29 4.63 -22.79
CA GLY A 489 31.40 5.33 -21.88
C GLY A 489 30.31 4.37 -21.42
N THR A 490 30.37 3.94 -20.16
CA THR A 490 29.17 3.49 -19.44
C THR A 490 28.27 4.70 -19.25
N THR A 491 27.30 4.88 -20.14
CA THR A 491 26.24 5.87 -19.99
C THR A 491 25.33 5.40 -18.84
N GLN A 492 25.64 5.85 -17.62
CA GLN A 492 24.64 5.95 -16.57
C GLN A 492 23.54 6.88 -17.09
N LEU A 493 22.29 6.40 -17.09
CA LEU A 493 21.15 7.25 -17.40
C LEU A 493 21.07 8.37 -16.34
N PRO A 494 20.97 9.63 -16.76
CA PRO A 494 20.80 10.74 -15.82
C PRO A 494 19.44 10.62 -15.13
N THR A 495 19.43 10.84 -13.82
CA THR A 495 18.30 10.74 -12.88
C THR A 495 17.15 11.73 -13.14
N SER A 496 17.05 12.34 -14.32
CA SER A 496 16.15 13.47 -14.63
C SER A 496 15.02 13.17 -15.63
N ILE A 497 14.77 11.92 -16.06
CA ILE A 497 13.76 11.63 -17.12
C ILE A 497 12.38 11.19 -16.55
N ILE A 498 12.19 11.21 -15.23
CA ILE A 498 10.95 10.72 -14.59
C ILE A 498 9.74 11.70 -14.58
N PRO A 499 9.80 13.05 -14.77
CA PRO A 499 8.62 13.86 -14.41
C PRO A 499 7.41 13.85 -15.37
N ASN A 500 7.55 13.49 -16.65
CA ASN A 500 6.57 13.95 -17.66
C ASN A 500 5.71 12.88 -18.34
N SER A 501 5.81 11.60 -17.98
CA SER A 501 4.93 10.59 -18.59
C SER A 501 3.63 10.41 -17.77
N THR A 502 2.52 10.92 -18.30
CA THR A 502 1.16 10.64 -17.81
C THR A 502 0.84 9.14 -17.89
N VAL A 503 1.48 8.42 -18.81
CA VAL A 503 1.33 6.98 -19.03
C VAL A 503 2.05 6.17 -17.94
N LEU A 504 3.24 6.58 -17.49
CA LEU A 504 3.93 5.91 -16.38
C LEU A 504 3.14 6.04 -15.05
N ARG A 505 2.39 7.15 -14.87
CA ARG A 505 1.42 7.31 -13.77
C ARG A 505 0.17 6.45 -13.96
N LEU A 506 -0.28 6.22 -15.19
CA LEU A 506 -1.40 5.34 -15.49
C LEU A 506 -1.03 3.86 -15.33
N VAL A 507 0.21 3.47 -15.67
CA VAL A 507 0.75 2.12 -15.49
C VAL A 507 1.09 1.87 -14.03
N LEU A 508 1.61 2.87 -13.30
CA LEU A 508 1.63 2.83 -11.83
C LEU A 508 0.21 2.67 -11.30
N ALA A 509 -0.78 3.39 -11.83
CA ALA A 509 -2.18 3.25 -11.39
C ALA A 509 -2.82 1.93 -11.83
N VAL A 510 -2.35 1.25 -12.88
CA VAL A 510 -2.84 -0.06 -13.35
C VAL A 510 -2.15 -1.21 -12.60
N CYS A 511 -0.88 -1.09 -12.27
CA CYS A 511 -0.17 -2.05 -11.42
C CYS A 511 -0.47 -1.84 -9.94
N VAL A 512 -0.71 -0.60 -9.50
CA VAL A 512 -1.34 -0.27 -8.22
C VAL A 512 -2.81 -0.66 -8.27
N ALA A 513 -3.56 -0.55 -9.38
CA ALA A 513 -4.92 -1.08 -9.46
C ALA A 513 -4.94 -2.61 -9.48
N LEU A 514 -3.93 -3.28 -10.01
CA LEU A 514 -3.74 -4.72 -9.85
C LEU A 514 -3.40 -5.02 -8.38
N ALA A 515 -2.49 -4.27 -7.74
CA ALA A 515 -2.14 -4.41 -6.32
C ALA A 515 -3.24 -3.95 -5.33
N VAL A 516 -4.18 -3.09 -5.73
CA VAL A 516 -5.29 -2.51 -4.93
C VAL A 516 -6.60 -3.24 -5.24
N ALA A 517 -6.76 -3.79 -6.44
CA ALA A 517 -7.68 -4.88 -6.71
C ALA A 517 -7.32 -6.08 -5.84
N MET A 518 -6.02 -6.36 -5.73
CA MET A 518 -5.37 -7.31 -4.84
C MET A 518 -5.30 -6.86 -3.37
N GLY A 519 -6.44 -6.47 -2.75
CA GLY A 519 -6.47 -6.29 -1.30
C GLY A 519 -7.41 -5.25 -0.70
N MET A 520 -8.23 -4.53 -1.48
CA MET A 520 -9.21 -3.60 -0.89
C MET A 520 -10.52 -3.66 -1.65
N TYR A 521 -11.45 -4.54 -1.24
CA TYR A 521 -12.92 -4.32 -1.27
C TYR A 521 -13.65 -5.53 -0.66
N ALA A 522 -13.44 -5.74 0.64
CA ALA A 522 -14.53 -6.18 1.52
C ALA A 522 -15.06 -4.92 2.22
N ARG A 523 -15.98 -4.24 1.52
CA ARG A 523 -16.72 -3.00 1.81
C ARG A 523 -15.99 -1.67 1.62
#